data_AF-A0A1U7PPZ9-F1
#
_entry.id   AF-A0A1U7PPZ9-F1
#
_cell.length_a   1.000
_cell.length_b   1.000
_cell.length_c   1.000
_cell.angle_alpha   90.00
_cell.angle_beta   90.00
_cell.angle_gamma   90.00
#
_symmetry.space_group_name_H-M   'P 1'
#
loop_
_entity.id
_entity.type
_entity.pdbx_description
1 polymer ?
#
loop_
_entity_poly.entity_id
_entity_poly.type
_entity_poly.pdbx_seq_one_letter_code
_entity_poly.pdbx_strand_id
1 'polypeptide(L)'
;MEIILTAVIAAFFLILIQSHAPGLLPFFLLIFYFLLLAQLTMKLLIPAIRTIAGAGLPAGGLVALLAGSALVYHLSDSFSRMLEDAGFGPIGRISHTAAKLLILAAWSDRLLEASKTVLGLLP
;
A
#
# COMPACT_ATOMS: atom_id res chain seq x y z
N MET A 1 -8.73 13.36 -6.96
CA MET A 1 -8.87 13.43 -8.43
C MET A 1 -7.64 12.88 -9.14
N GLU A 2 -6.43 13.35 -8.81
CA GLU A 2 -5.19 12.89 -9.48
C GLU A 2 -4.90 11.39 -9.39
N ILE A 3 -5.05 10.76 -8.21
CA ILE A 3 -4.78 9.31 -8.04
C ILE A 3 -5.71 8.47 -8.92
N ILE A 4 -7.00 8.85 -8.96
CA ILE A 4 -8.01 8.16 -9.79
C ILE A 4 -7.65 8.32 -11.26
N LEU A 5 -7.29 9.53 -11.68
CA LEU A 5 -6.86 9.79 -13.06
C LEU A 5 -5.60 8.97 -13.42
N THR A 6 -4.60 8.91 -12.53
CA THR A 6 -3.40 8.07 -12.73
C THR A 6 -3.76 6.59 -12.84
N ALA A 7 -4.66 6.08 -12.00
CA ALA A 7 -5.12 4.70 -12.07
C ALA A 7 -5.86 4.39 -13.37
N VAL A 8 -6.74 5.30 -13.83
CA VAL A 8 -7.46 5.15 -15.11
C VAL A 8 -6.49 5.16 -16.28
N ILE A 9 -5.53 6.09 -16.30
CA ILE A 9 -4.50 6.17 -17.35
C ILE A 9 -3.64 4.89 -17.35
N ALA A 10 -3.22 4.42 -16.18
CA ALA A 10 -2.44 3.19 -16.05
C ALA A 10 -3.23 1.98 -16.57
N ALA A 11 -4.51 1.86 -16.24
CA ALA A 11 -5.37 0.79 -16.74
C ALA A 11 -5.50 0.84 -18.27
N PHE A 12 -5.71 2.03 -18.84
CA PHE A 12 -5.77 2.22 -20.29
C PHE A 12 -4.46 1.81 -20.98
N PHE A 13 -3.31 2.22 -20.44
CA PHE A 13 -2.01 1.80 -20.97
C PHE A 13 -1.80 0.30 -20.87
N LEU A 14 -2.19 -0.33 -19.76
CA LEU A 14 -2.07 -1.79 -19.61
C LEU A 14 -2.90 -2.53 -20.65
N ILE A 15 -4.10 -2.06 -20.99
CA ILE A 15 -4.94 -2.63 -22.07
C ILE A 15 -4.26 -2.48 -23.44
N LEU A 16 -3.67 -1.32 -23.73
CA LEU A 16 -2.90 -1.10 -24.95
C LEU A 16 -1.68 -2.03 -25.05
N ILE A 17 -0.96 -2.20 -23.94
CA ILE A 17 0.21 -3.08 -23.88
C ILE A 17 -0.21 -4.53 -24.03
N GLN A 18 -1.29 -4.96 -23.37
CA GLN A 18 -1.82 -6.32 -23.52
C GLN A 18 -2.19 -6.65 -24.97
N SER A 19 -2.73 -5.68 -25.71
CA SER A 19 -3.14 -5.88 -27.11
C SER A 19 -1.98 -5.84 -28.12
N HIS A 20 -0.94 -5.02 -27.89
CA HIS A 20 0.13 -4.81 -28.88
C HIS A 20 1.47 -5.46 -28.49
N ALA A 21 1.73 -5.63 -27.20
CA ALA A 21 3.00 -6.14 -26.66
C ALA A 21 2.78 -6.92 -25.36
N PRO A 22 2.03 -8.04 -25.39
CA PRO A 22 1.63 -8.77 -24.17
C PRO A 22 2.83 -9.25 -23.33
N GLY A 23 3.98 -9.52 -23.95
CA GLY A 23 5.20 -9.88 -23.23
C GLY A 23 5.76 -8.78 -22.31
N LEU A 24 5.41 -7.51 -22.57
CA LEU A 24 5.80 -6.37 -21.72
C LEU A 24 4.79 -6.08 -20.62
N LEU A 25 3.57 -6.66 -20.68
CA LEU A 25 2.52 -6.42 -19.71
C LEU A 25 2.98 -6.59 -18.26
N PRO A 26 3.69 -7.68 -17.88
CA PRO A 26 4.09 -7.89 -16.49
C PRO A 26 5.06 -6.82 -15.98
N PHE A 27 5.96 -6.35 -16.85
CA PHE A 27 6.92 -5.29 -16.54
C PHE A 27 6.20 -3.97 -16.26
N PHE A 28 5.26 -3.59 -17.11
CA PHE A 28 4.47 -2.37 -16.90
C PHE A 28 3.48 -2.48 -15.74
N LEU A 29 2.94 -3.68 -15.48
CA LEU A 29 2.12 -3.97 -14.31
C LEU A 29 2.91 -3.61 -13.04
N LEU A 30 4.16 -4.07 -12.95
CA LEU A 30 5.08 -3.78 -11.84
C LEU A 30 5.35 -2.28 -11.67
N ILE A 31 5.67 -1.59 -12.77
CA ILE A 31 5.94 -0.15 -12.76
C ILE A 31 4.73 0.64 -12.27
N PHE A 32 3.55 0.40 -12.85
CA PHE A 32 2.35 1.14 -12.46
C PHE A 32 1.93 0.85 -11.03
N TYR A 33 2.12 -0.39 -10.56
CA TYR A 33 1.88 -0.72 -9.16
C TYR A 33 2.79 0.06 -8.21
N PHE A 34 4.10 0.06 -8.44
CA PHE A 34 5.02 0.81 -7.57
C PHE A 34 4.77 2.32 -7.62
N LEU A 35 4.41 2.86 -8.78
CA LEU A 35 3.98 4.26 -8.91
C LEU A 35 2.73 4.55 -8.08
N LEU A 36 1.69 3.71 -8.20
CA LEU A 36 0.45 3.86 -7.46
C LEU A 36 0.68 3.73 -5.95
N LEU A 37 1.45 2.73 -5.54
CA LEU A 37 1.82 2.49 -4.15
C LEU A 37 2.61 3.68 -3.57
N ALA A 38 3.56 4.23 -4.31
CA ALA A 38 4.31 5.42 -3.91
C ALA A 38 3.38 6.63 -3.74
N GLN A 39 2.46 6.87 -4.68
CA GLN A 39 1.49 7.95 -4.57
C GLN A 39 0.57 7.79 -3.37
N LEU A 40 0.04 6.58 -3.12
CA LEU A 40 -0.79 6.27 -1.96
C LEU A 40 -0.02 6.49 -0.66
N THR A 41 1.23 6.03 -0.61
CA THR A 41 2.09 6.21 0.56
C THR A 41 2.32 7.69 0.85
N MET A 42 2.70 8.47 -0.17
CA MET A 42 3.00 9.90 -0.01
C MET A 42 1.76 10.75 0.30
N LYS A 43 0.58 10.39 -0.22
CA LYS A 43 -0.65 11.19 -0.08
C LYS A 43 -1.56 10.77 1.07
N LEU A 44 -1.50 9.51 1.51
CA LEU A 44 -2.37 9.00 2.57
C LEU A 44 -1.55 8.57 3.78
N LEU A 45 -0.57 7.69 3.58
CA LEU A 45 0.13 7.05 4.70
C LEU A 45 1.04 8.04 5.45
N ILE A 46 1.89 8.79 4.74
CA ILE A 46 2.80 9.76 5.37
C ILE A 46 2.05 10.89 6.06
N PRO A 47 1.04 11.54 5.45
CA PRO A 47 0.25 12.55 6.13
C PRO A 47 -0.45 11.98 7.35
N ALA A 48 -1.06 10.78 7.28
CA ALA A 48 -1.67 10.15 8.44
C ALA A 48 -0.67 9.95 9.59
N ILE A 49 0.53 9.42 9.30
CA ILE A 49 1.60 9.28 10.29
C ILE A 49 1.97 10.64 10.90
N ARG A 50 2.14 11.69 10.08
CA ARG A 50 2.50 13.04 10.56
C ARG A 50 1.39 13.67 11.42
N THR A 51 0.13 13.55 11.01
CA THR A 51 -1.01 14.07 11.78
C THR A 51 -1.11 13.38 13.14
N ILE A 52 -0.79 12.08 13.19
CA ILE A 52 -0.79 11.26 14.41
C ILE A 52 0.42 11.55 15.31
N ALA A 53 1.58 11.87 14.73
CA ALA A 53 2.79 12.20 15.48
C ALA A 53 2.78 13.64 16.04
N GLY A 54 2.10 14.57 15.37
CA GLY A 54 2.07 15.99 15.74
C GLY A 54 0.85 16.46 16.53
N ALA A 55 -0.25 15.70 16.56
CA ALA A 55 -1.48 16.08 17.26
C ALA A 55 -1.78 15.15 18.43
N GLY A 56 -2.18 15.73 19.57
CA GLY A 56 -2.90 15.01 20.62
C GLY A 56 -4.13 14.37 20.02
N LEU A 57 -4.06 13.04 19.86
CA LEU A 57 -4.98 12.11 19.19
C LEU A 57 -6.40 12.63 18.89
N PRO A 58 -6.67 13.17 17.69
CA PRO A 58 -8.03 13.09 17.15
C PRO A 58 -8.27 11.67 16.62
N ALA A 59 -9.39 11.06 16.99
CA ALA A 59 -9.82 9.74 16.50
C ALA A 59 -9.76 9.62 14.96
N GLY A 60 -9.90 10.74 14.24
CA GLY A 60 -9.77 10.80 12.78
C GLY A 60 -8.39 10.41 12.24
N GLY A 61 -7.30 10.60 12.98
CA GLY A 61 -5.95 10.20 12.56
C GLY A 61 -5.79 8.68 12.51
N LEU A 62 -6.24 7.98 13.56
CA LEU A 62 -6.20 6.52 13.62
C LEU A 62 -7.09 5.88 12.55
N VAL A 63 -8.28 6.43 12.32
CA VAL A 63 -9.18 5.97 11.26
C VAL A 63 -8.53 6.14 9.89
N ALA A 64 -7.84 7.26 9.64
CA ALA A 64 -7.13 7.48 8.39
C ALA A 64 -5.95 6.51 8.19
N LEU A 65 -5.17 6.21 9.25
CA LEU A 65 -4.09 5.23 9.20
C LEU A 65 -4.60 3.82 8.94
N LEU A 66 -5.72 3.45 9.59
CA LEU A 66 -6.36 2.15 9.41
C LEU A 66 -6.93 1.99 7.99
N ALA A 67 -7.65 3.00 7.50
CA ALA A 67 -8.17 3.02 6.14
C ALA A 67 -7.05 2.98 5.09
N GLY A 68 -5.98 3.76 5.29
CA GLY A 68 -4.82 3.77 4.41
C GLY A 68 -4.10 2.41 4.39
N SER A 69 -3.93 1.78 5.55
CA SER A 69 -3.32 0.46 5.69
C SER A 69 -4.13 -0.63 5.00
N ALA A 70 -5.46 -0.63 5.22
CA ALA A 70 -6.37 -1.58 4.58
C ALA A 70 -6.37 -1.43 3.05
N LEU A 71 -6.35 -0.19 2.55
CA LEU A 71 -6.28 0.09 1.12
C LEU A 71 -4.98 -0.41 0.50
N VAL A 72 -3.83 -0.12 1.13
CA VAL A 72 -2.52 -0.62 0.68
C VAL A 72 -2.49 -2.14 0.69
N TYR A 73 -3.02 -2.77 1.74
CA TYR A 73 -3.10 -4.23 1.83
C TYR A 73 -3.90 -4.82 0.67
N HIS A 74 -5.14 -4.37 0.46
CA HIS A 74 -6.00 -4.91 -0.59
C HIS A 74 -5.46 -4.68 -2.00
N LEU A 75 -4.88 -3.50 -2.26
CA LEU A 75 -4.26 -3.23 -3.55
C LEU A 75 -3.04 -4.13 -3.79
N SER A 76 -2.20 -4.33 -2.77
CA SER A 76 -1.05 -5.21 -2.87
C SER A 76 -1.42 -6.70 -3.06
N ASP A 77 -2.49 -7.16 -2.40
CA ASP A 77 -3.01 -8.53 -2.57
C ASP A 77 -3.59 -8.73 -3.98
N SER A 78 -4.44 -7.81 -4.44
CA SER A 78 -4.98 -7.85 -5.80
C SER A 78 -3.88 -7.85 -6.85
N PHE A 79 -2.84 -7.04 -6.66
CA PHE A 79 -1.71 -6.98 -7.57
C PHE A 79 -0.86 -8.26 -7.55
N SER A 80 -0.65 -8.85 -6.37
CA SER A 80 0.04 -10.14 -6.24
C SER A 80 -0.67 -11.23 -7.04
N ARG A 81 -2.00 -11.29 -6.97
CA ARG A 81 -2.80 -12.26 -7.74
C ARG A 81 -2.70 -12.01 -9.24
N MET A 82 -2.77 -10.75 -9.70
CA MET A 82 -2.58 -10.42 -11.11
C MET A 82 -1.20 -10.83 -11.63
N LEU A 83 -0.14 -10.64 -10.84
CA LEU A 83 1.20 -11.11 -11.21
C LEU A 83 1.29 -12.64 -11.20
N GLU A 84 0.61 -13.31 -10.29
CA GLU A 84 0.52 -14.77 -10.26
C GLU A 84 -0.15 -15.31 -11.53
N ASP A 85 -1.29 -14.73 -11.92
CA ASP A 85 -2.00 -15.06 -13.16
C ASP A 85 -1.15 -14.78 -14.41
N ALA A 86 -0.26 -13.79 -14.35
CA ALA A 86 0.67 -13.46 -15.42
C ALA A 86 1.95 -14.33 -15.43
N GLY A 87 2.12 -15.28 -14.50
CA GLY A 87 3.29 -16.16 -14.39
C GLY A 87 4.45 -15.62 -13.56
N PHE A 88 4.27 -14.49 -12.86
CA PHE A 88 5.26 -13.80 -12.03
C PHE A 88 4.94 -13.86 -10.52
N GLY A 89 4.29 -14.94 -10.07
CA GLY A 89 3.89 -15.15 -8.67
C GLY A 89 4.98 -14.86 -7.62
N PRO A 90 6.26 -15.26 -7.81
CA PRO A 90 7.34 -14.90 -6.88
C PRO A 90 7.49 -13.39 -6.66
N ILE A 91 7.39 -12.59 -7.73
CA ILE A 91 7.48 -11.13 -7.65
C ILE A 91 6.25 -10.55 -6.93
N GLY A 92 5.05 -11.07 -7.24
CA GLY A 92 3.82 -10.69 -6.55
C GLY A 92 3.91 -10.88 -5.04
N ARG A 93 4.43 -12.04 -4.59
CA ARG A 93 4.63 -12.34 -3.17
C ARG A 93 5.65 -11.42 -2.49
N ILE A 94 6.77 -11.13 -3.14
CA ILE A 94 7.78 -10.19 -2.62
C ILE A 94 7.17 -8.80 -2.47
N SER A 95 6.45 -8.34 -3.48
CA SER A 95 5.76 -7.04 -3.49
C SER A 95 4.71 -6.93 -2.37
N HIS A 96 3.86 -7.94 -2.21
CA HIS A 96 2.86 -7.96 -1.14
C HIS A 96 3.50 -8.04 0.25
N THR A 97 4.63 -8.75 0.38
CA THR A 97 5.43 -8.77 1.62
C THR A 97 5.99 -7.37 1.94
N ALA A 98 6.50 -6.66 0.94
CA ALA A 98 6.96 -5.28 1.13
C ALA A 98 5.83 -4.34 1.59
N ALA A 99 4.62 -4.49 1.02
CA ALA A 99 3.45 -3.73 1.46
C ALA A 99 3.07 -4.03 2.92
N LYS A 100 3.13 -5.31 3.35
CA LYS A 100 2.93 -5.68 4.76
C LYS A 100 3.96 -5.04 5.69
N LEU A 101 5.24 -5.05 5.29
CA LEU A 101 6.31 -4.43 6.07
C LEU A 101 6.13 -2.91 6.16
N LEU A 102 5.69 -2.26 5.09
CA LEU A 102 5.35 -0.84 5.07
C LEU A 102 4.21 -0.52 6.05
N ILE A 103 3.14 -1.33 6.03
CA ILE A 103 2.04 -1.18 6.99
C ILE A 103 2.57 -1.37 8.41
N LEU A 104 3.33 -2.43 8.68
CA LEU A 104 3.89 -2.68 10.01
C LEU A 104 4.75 -1.50 10.49
N ALA A 105 5.59 -0.95 9.62
CA ALA A 105 6.40 0.23 9.91
C ALA A 105 5.53 1.47 10.20
N ALA A 106 4.42 1.66 9.50
CA ALA A 106 3.49 2.75 9.76
C ALA A 106 2.81 2.65 11.14
N TRP A 107 2.72 1.45 11.72
CA TRP A 107 2.14 1.19 13.04
C TRP A 107 3.18 0.98 14.14
N SER A 108 4.48 0.97 13.85
CA SER A 108 5.52 0.52 14.78
C SER A 108 5.52 1.31 16.09
N ASP A 109 5.42 2.64 16.00
CA ASP A 109 5.44 3.52 17.17
C ASP A 109 4.24 3.26 18.09
N ARG A 110 3.08 2.96 17.51
CA ARG A 110 1.84 2.66 18.24
C ARG A 110 1.83 1.27 18.84
N LEU A 111 2.38 0.28 18.13
CA LEU A 111 2.58 -1.07 18.67
C LEU A 111 3.56 -1.04 19.86
N LEU A 112 4.59 -0.19 19.78
CA LEU A 112 5.55 0.00 20.87
C LEU A 112 4.92 0.72 22.09
N GLU A 113 4.04 1.68 21.84
CA GLU A 113 3.30 2.37 22.90
C GLU A 113 2.29 1.43 23.57
N ALA A 114 1.51 0.70 22.79
CA ALA A 114 0.56 -0.28 23.29
C ALA A 114 1.25 -1.41 24.07
N SER A 115 2.42 -1.87 23.60
CA SER A 115 3.17 -2.92 24.30
C SER A 115 3.68 -2.45 25.67
N LYS A 116 4.11 -1.19 25.80
CA LYS A 116 4.47 -0.60 27.10
C LYS A 116 3.27 -0.52 28.04
N THR A 117 2.09 -0.15 27.53
CA THR A 117 0.87 -0.12 28.34
C THR A 117 0.48 -1.52 28.82
N VAL A 118 0.53 -2.52 27.94
CA VAL A 118 0.21 -3.91 28.28
C VAL A 118 1.24 -4.50 29.25
N LEU A 119 2.53 -4.25 29.04
CA LEU A 119 3.60 -4.69 29.94
C LEU A 119 3.54 -4.00 31.31
N GLY A 120 3.08 -2.76 31.37
CA GLY A 120 2.84 -2.05 32.63
C GLY A 120 1.56 -2.50 33.38
N LEU A 121 0.69 -3.27 32.72
CA LEU A 121 -0.52 -3.86 33.31
C LEU A 121 -0.34 -5.33 33.69
N LEU A 122 0.79 -5.94 33.31
CA LEU A 122 1.16 -7.28 33.76
C LEU A 122 1.73 -7.19 35.20
N PRO A 123 1.27 -8.07 36.12
CA PRO A 123 1.63 -8.04 37.54
C PRO A 123 3.12 -8.33 37.80
#